data_AF-A0A1F8VDB1-F1
#
_entry.id   AF-A0A1F8VDB1-F1
#
_cell.length_a   1.000
_cell.length_b   1.000
_cell.length_c   1.000
_cell.angle_alpha   90.00
_cell.angle_beta   90.00
_cell.angle_gamma   90.00
#
_symmetry.space_group_name_H-M   'P 1'
#
loop_
_entity.id
_entity.type
_entity.pdbx_description
1 polymer ?
#
loop_
_entity_poly.entity_id
_entity_poly.type
_entity_poly.pdbx_seq_one_letter_code
_entity_poly.pdbx_strand_id
1 'polypeptide(L)'
;MAGIHITDIESAINYWRTREPSPDGVALPAPTRALAEVYALLVYYHETEADEATMPPKALAAWLAWYESTPDTPCIAICSTSQGDDLCKGCGRTFDEVQRWPEMGPAAKRATWRRITLDASAWRFNKYAERAAEGQSAPVAEPLPKE
;
A
#
# COMPACT_ATOMS: atom_id res chain seq x y z
N MET A 1 9.95 -4.39 -14.55
CA MET A 1 9.76 -4.42 -13.09
C MET A 1 8.37 -3.85 -12.81
N ALA A 2 7.74 -4.19 -11.68
CA ALA A 2 6.43 -3.62 -11.35
C ALA A 2 6.59 -2.11 -11.06
N GLY A 3 5.71 -1.28 -11.63
CA GLY A 3 5.70 0.15 -11.35
C GLY A 3 4.95 0.48 -10.06
N ILE A 4 5.27 1.64 -9.48
CA ILE A 4 4.53 2.22 -8.36
C ILE A 4 3.29 2.90 -8.93
N HIS A 5 2.11 2.34 -8.68
CA HIS A 5 0.86 2.85 -9.22
C HIS A 5 0.48 4.21 -8.61
N ILE A 6 -0.14 5.09 -9.39
CA ILE A 6 -0.52 6.46 -8.99
C ILE A 6 -1.34 6.50 -7.68
N THR A 7 -2.21 5.51 -7.45
CA THR A 7 -3.00 5.42 -6.20
C THR A 7 -2.17 5.19 -4.95
N ASP A 8 -1.00 4.55 -5.08
CA ASP A 8 -0.07 4.39 -3.97
C ASP A 8 0.67 5.71 -3.68
N ILE A 9 0.94 6.53 -4.72
CA ILE A 9 1.44 7.89 -4.55
C ILE A 9 0.41 8.77 -3.82
N GLU A 10 -0.86 8.68 -4.21
CA GLU A 10 -1.97 9.39 -3.53
C GLU A 10 -2.10 8.97 -2.06
N SER A 11 -1.98 7.66 -1.79
CA SER A 11 -2.01 7.12 -0.43
C SER A 11 -0.84 7.63 0.42
N ALA A 12 0.36 7.65 -0.15
CA ALA A 12 1.55 8.20 0.51
C ALA A 12 1.44 9.72 0.75
N ILE A 13 0.87 10.48 -0.19
CA ILE A 13 0.58 11.91 0.00
C ILE A 13 -0.37 12.11 1.18
N ASN A 14 -1.45 11.34 1.25
CA ASN A 14 -2.43 11.45 2.34
C ASN A 14 -1.85 11.05 3.69
N TYR A 15 -0.99 10.04 3.72
CA TYR A 15 -0.21 9.66 4.90
C TYR A 15 0.61 10.84 5.44
N TRP A 16 1.39 11.49 4.58
CA TRP A 16 2.19 12.65 4.98
C TRP A 16 1.36 13.87 5.33
N ARG A 17 0.25 14.13 4.64
CA ARG A 17 -0.67 15.24 5.00
C ARG A 17 -1.25 15.10 6.40
N THR A 18 -1.48 13.87 6.85
CA THR A 18 -2.01 13.60 8.19
C THR A 18 -0.93 13.75 9.25
N ARG A 19 0.29 13.28 8.95
CA ARG A 19 1.43 13.26 9.89
C ARG A 19 2.14 14.61 10.01
N GLU A 20 2.30 15.30 8.89
CA GLU A 20 2.94 16.60 8.76
C GLU A 20 2.00 17.50 7.96
N PRO A 21 1.01 18.14 8.61
CA PRO A 21 0.13 19.07 7.94
C PRO A 21 0.88 20.32 7.50
N SER A 22 0.29 21.06 6.56
CA SER A 22 0.82 22.34 6.13
C SER A 22 0.88 23.32 7.31
N PRO A 23 2.01 23.99 7.56
CA PRO A 23 2.16 24.89 8.71
C PRO A 23 1.30 26.16 8.59
N ASP A 24 0.98 26.57 7.36
CA ASP A 24 0.25 27.79 7.02
C ASP A 24 -1.02 27.52 6.18
N GLY A 25 -1.34 26.25 5.93
CA GLY A 25 -2.44 25.82 5.08
C GLY A 25 -2.18 25.96 3.57
N VAL A 26 -0.98 26.39 3.16
CA VAL A 26 -0.61 26.63 1.75
C VAL A 26 0.65 25.85 1.37
N ALA A 27 1.71 25.94 2.16
CA ALA A 27 3.00 25.32 1.89
C ALA A 27 2.95 23.80 2.09
N LEU A 28 3.42 23.05 1.09
CA LEU A 28 3.60 21.61 1.22
C LEU A 28 4.91 21.29 1.97
N PRO A 29 4.85 20.51 3.06
CA PRO A 29 6.04 19.94 3.69
C PRO A 29 6.87 19.12 2.71
N ALA A 30 8.16 18.97 3.02
CA ALA A 30 9.13 18.34 2.13
C ALA A 30 8.71 16.96 1.56
N PRO A 31 8.21 15.99 2.37
CA PRO A 31 7.83 14.68 1.83
C PRO A 31 6.61 14.76 0.91
N THR A 32 5.57 15.49 1.32
CA THR A 32 4.35 15.71 0.52
C THR A 32 4.67 16.39 -0.82
N ARG A 33 5.55 17.39 -0.80
CA ARG A 33 5.98 18.10 -2.02
C ARG A 33 6.73 17.20 -2.99
N ALA A 34 7.64 16.35 -2.49
CA ALA A 34 8.39 15.42 -3.32
C ALA A 34 7.47 14.40 -4.02
N LEU A 35 6.47 13.87 -3.31
CA LEU A 35 5.47 12.97 -3.88
C LEU A 35 4.53 13.71 -4.87
N ALA A 36 4.14 14.94 -4.55
CA ALA A 36 3.26 15.74 -5.40
C ALA A 36 3.89 16.05 -6.78
N GLU A 37 5.20 16.22 -6.86
CA GLU A 37 5.91 16.39 -8.14
C GLU A 37 5.80 15.14 -9.01
N VAL A 38 6.04 13.95 -8.44
CA VAL A 38 5.86 12.68 -9.16
C VAL A 38 4.41 12.50 -9.62
N TYR A 39 3.45 12.76 -8.73
CA TYR A 39 2.03 12.70 -9.05
C TYR A 39 1.66 13.64 -10.21
N ALA A 40 2.13 14.89 -10.17
CA ALA A 40 1.87 15.87 -11.22
C ALA A 40 2.45 15.44 -12.57
N LEU A 41 3.65 14.84 -12.60
CA LEU A 41 4.25 14.31 -13.82
C LEU A 41 3.46 13.14 -14.39
N LEU A 42 3.02 12.19 -13.54
CA LEU A 42 2.16 11.07 -13.97
C LEU A 42 0.87 11.59 -14.62
N VAL A 43 0.20 12.55 -13.98
CA VAL A 43 -1.01 13.17 -14.54
C VAL A 43 -0.71 13.89 -15.85
N TYR A 44 0.36 14.69 -15.91
CA TYR A 44 0.73 15.47 -17.09
C TYR A 44 1.05 14.59 -18.30
N TYR A 45 1.74 13.46 -18.10
CA TYR A 45 2.07 12.50 -19.16
C TYR A 45 0.99 11.43 -19.38
N HIS A 46 -0.11 11.48 -18.60
CA HIS A 46 -1.19 10.49 -18.64
C HIS A 46 -0.72 9.06 -18.33
N GLU A 47 0.27 8.93 -17.45
CA GLU A 47 0.81 7.66 -16.98
C GLU A 47 0.18 7.27 -15.64
N THR A 48 0.08 5.96 -15.39
CA THR A 48 -0.50 5.43 -14.15
C THR A 48 0.53 4.80 -13.22
N GLU A 49 1.78 4.67 -13.67
CA GLU A 49 2.83 3.99 -12.94
C GLU A 49 4.14 4.77 -13.04
N ALA A 50 4.80 4.98 -11.89
CA ALA A 50 6.16 5.47 -11.84
C ALA A 50 7.13 4.29 -11.72
N ASP A 51 8.27 4.34 -12.42
CA ASP A 51 9.30 3.33 -12.28
C ASP A 51 10.05 3.46 -10.95
N GLU A 52 10.10 2.38 -10.17
CA GLU A 52 10.71 2.34 -8.83
C GLU A 52 12.21 2.67 -8.87
N ALA A 53 12.92 2.28 -9.93
CA ALA A 53 14.37 2.45 -10.04
C ALA A 53 14.78 3.89 -10.38
N THR A 54 13.94 4.61 -11.12
CA THR A 54 14.24 5.98 -11.59
C THR A 54 13.49 7.07 -10.82
N MET A 55 12.61 6.70 -9.89
CA MET A 55 11.91 7.66 -9.03
C MET A 55 12.91 8.55 -8.27
N PRO A 56 12.68 9.88 -8.21
CA PRO A 56 13.55 10.79 -7.46
C PRO A 56 13.77 10.31 -6.01
N PRO A 57 15.01 10.29 -5.48
CA PRO A 57 15.31 9.65 -4.19
C PRO A 57 14.48 10.17 -3.01
N LYS A 58 14.14 11.46 -3.00
CA LYS A 58 13.30 12.07 -1.96
C LYS A 58 11.84 11.58 -2.03
N ALA A 59 11.30 11.40 -3.23
CA ALA A 59 9.96 10.87 -3.43
C ALA A 59 9.91 9.39 -3.08
N LEU A 60 10.92 8.61 -3.52
CA LEU A 60 11.04 7.20 -3.18
C LEU A 60 11.13 6.99 -1.66
N ALA A 61 11.96 7.77 -0.95
CA ALA A 61 12.05 7.69 0.51
C ALA A 61 10.72 8.03 1.19
N ALA A 62 10.00 9.05 0.72
CA ALA A 62 8.69 9.41 1.25
C ALA A 62 7.63 8.32 0.99
N TRP A 63 7.68 7.66 -0.17
CA TRP A 63 6.80 6.55 -0.52
C TRP A 63 7.11 5.30 0.30
N LEU A 64 8.40 4.95 0.48
CA LEU A 64 8.84 3.82 1.31
C LEU A 64 8.39 3.97 2.77
N ALA A 65 8.47 5.19 3.33
CA ALA A 65 7.99 5.46 4.68
C ALA A 65 6.48 5.20 4.84
N TRP A 66 5.67 5.45 3.80
CA TRP A 66 4.26 5.05 3.79
C TRP A 66 4.13 3.53 3.63
N TYR A 67 4.84 2.93 2.68
CA TYR A 67 4.82 1.49 2.43
C TYR A 67 5.11 0.67 3.70
N GLU A 68 6.12 1.05 4.47
CA GLU A 68 6.50 0.43 5.75
C GLU A 68 5.43 0.55 6.84
N SER A 69 4.50 1.51 6.73
CA SER A 69 3.36 1.66 7.64
C SER A 69 2.18 0.74 7.28
N THR A 70 2.20 0.10 6.11
CA THR A 70 1.13 -0.79 5.65
C THR A 70 1.40 -2.25 6.06
N PRO A 71 0.37 -3.12 6.14
CA PRO A 71 0.59 -4.53 6.41
C PRO A 71 1.49 -5.20 5.38
N ASP A 72 2.55 -5.88 5.84
CA ASP A 72 3.53 -6.50 4.94
C ASP A 72 2.93 -7.62 4.09
N THR A 73 1.92 -8.36 4.55
CA THR A 73 1.37 -9.51 3.81
C THR A 73 -0.15 -9.57 3.80
N PRO A 74 -0.79 -9.96 2.68
CA PRO A 74 -2.23 -10.17 2.60
C PRO A 74 -2.69 -11.50 3.21
N CYS A 75 -1.77 -12.27 3.79
CA CYS A 75 -2.03 -13.61 4.30
C CYS A 75 -2.95 -13.60 5.53
N ILE A 76 -3.90 -14.53 5.56
CA ILE A 76 -4.82 -14.76 6.70
C ILE A 76 -4.61 -16.13 7.37
N ALA A 77 -3.41 -16.71 7.19
CA ALA A 77 -3.05 -18.05 7.65
C ALA A 77 -3.99 -19.18 7.17
N ILE A 78 -4.60 -19.00 6.00
CA ILE A 78 -5.37 -20.02 5.29
C ILE A 78 -4.80 -20.13 3.88
N CYS A 79 -4.27 -21.31 3.55
CA CYS A 79 -3.60 -21.54 2.28
C CYS A 79 -4.28 -22.69 1.52
N SER A 80 -4.71 -22.41 0.29
CA SER A 80 -5.25 -23.42 -0.62
C SER A 80 -4.29 -23.81 -1.74
N THR A 81 -3.23 -23.01 -1.97
CA THR A 81 -2.20 -23.35 -2.96
C THR A 81 -1.35 -24.54 -2.51
N SER A 82 -1.15 -24.72 -1.20
CA SER A 82 -0.56 -25.95 -0.63
C SER A 82 -1.40 -27.21 -0.90
N GLN A 83 -2.65 -27.06 -1.33
CA GLN A 83 -3.57 -28.15 -1.69
C GLN A 83 -3.74 -28.27 -3.22
N GLY A 84 -2.99 -27.50 -4.01
CA GLY A 84 -2.96 -27.58 -5.48
C GLY A 84 -3.75 -26.51 -6.23
N ASP A 85 -4.32 -25.50 -5.57
CA ASP A 85 -4.92 -24.36 -6.28
C ASP A 85 -3.84 -23.41 -6.83
N ASP A 86 -4.02 -22.86 -8.04
CA ASP A 86 -3.10 -21.85 -8.60
C ASP A 86 -3.22 -20.47 -7.91
N LEU A 87 -4.41 -20.17 -7.40
CA LEU A 87 -4.74 -18.94 -6.68
C LEU A 87 -5.18 -19.28 -5.26
N CYS A 88 -4.54 -18.66 -4.27
CA CYS A 88 -4.88 -18.87 -2.87
C CYS A 88 -6.26 -18.29 -2.56
N LYS A 89 -7.23 -19.15 -2.27
CA LYS A 89 -8.60 -18.75 -1.87
C LYS A 89 -8.61 -17.90 -0.60
N GLY A 90 -7.61 -18.04 0.27
CA GLY A 90 -7.48 -17.24 1.48
C GLY A 90 -7.09 -15.78 1.22
N CYS A 91 -5.95 -15.56 0.55
CA CYS A 91 -5.34 -14.22 0.40
C CYS A 91 -5.38 -13.63 -1.01
N GLY A 92 -5.73 -14.40 -2.04
CA GLY A 92 -5.81 -13.95 -3.44
C GLY A 92 -4.47 -13.92 -4.18
N ARG A 93 -3.36 -14.31 -3.54
CA ARG A 93 -2.05 -14.43 -4.20
C ARG A 93 -1.97 -15.69 -5.06
N THR A 94 -1.27 -15.61 -6.19
CA THR A 94 -0.86 -16.76 -7.01
C THR A 94 0.15 -17.63 -6.28
N PHE A 95 0.33 -18.88 -6.72
CA PHE A 95 1.34 -19.77 -6.14
C PHE A 95 2.76 -19.18 -6.17
N ASP A 96 3.16 -18.51 -7.26
CA ASP A 96 4.48 -17.85 -7.36
C ASP A 96 4.63 -16.70 -6.35
N GLU A 97 3.63 -15.81 -6.27
CA GLU A 97 3.62 -14.71 -5.29
C GLU A 97 3.64 -15.21 -3.84
N VAL A 98 3.02 -16.36 -3.55
CA VAL A 98 3.06 -16.98 -2.21
C VAL A 98 4.48 -17.44 -1.88
N GLN A 99 5.15 -18.14 -2.80
CA GLN A 99 6.50 -18.68 -2.56
C GLN A 99 7.56 -17.59 -2.51
N ARG A 100 7.47 -16.61 -3.40
CA ARG A 100 8.52 -15.60 -3.61
C ARG A 100 8.29 -14.32 -2.82
N TRP A 101 7.24 -14.23 -2.01
CA TRP A 101 6.90 -13.03 -1.24
C TRP A 101 8.09 -12.37 -0.52
N PRO A 102 8.99 -13.11 0.16
CA PRO A 102 10.12 -12.50 0.87
C PRO A 102 11.16 -11.84 -0.07
N GLU A 103 11.23 -12.28 -1.33
CA GLU A 103 12.16 -11.78 -2.33
C GLU A 103 11.56 -10.64 -3.18
N MET A 104 10.25 -10.45 -3.13
CA MET A 104 9.57 -9.43 -3.90
C MET A 104 9.87 -8.04 -3.34
N GLY A 105 10.26 -7.12 -4.23
CA GLY A 105 10.45 -5.71 -3.89
C GLY A 105 9.13 -5.01 -3.53
N PRO A 106 9.20 -3.82 -2.91
CA PRO A 106 8.04 -3.04 -2.49
C PRO A 106 7.01 -2.81 -3.61
N ALA A 107 7.44 -2.34 -4.80
CA ALA A 107 6.50 -2.07 -5.90
C ALA A 107 5.80 -3.35 -6.37
N ALA A 108 6.51 -4.48 -6.42
CA ALA A 108 5.94 -5.77 -6.80
C ALA A 108 4.91 -6.26 -5.77
N LYS A 109 5.22 -6.15 -4.47
CA LYS A 109 4.26 -6.48 -3.39
C LYS A 109 3.03 -5.60 -3.47
N ARG A 110 3.20 -4.30 -3.74
CA ARG A 110 2.10 -3.35 -3.91
C ARG A 110 1.22 -3.63 -5.13
N ALA A 111 1.81 -4.04 -6.25
CA ALA A 111 1.06 -4.49 -7.42
C ALA A 111 0.18 -5.71 -7.09
N THR A 112 0.70 -6.69 -6.34
CA THR A 112 -0.10 -7.82 -5.85
C THR A 112 -1.23 -7.35 -4.94
N TRP A 113 -0.94 -6.48 -3.97
CA TRP A 113 -1.94 -5.89 -3.08
C TRP A 113 -3.06 -5.17 -3.83
N ARG A 114 -2.71 -4.35 -4.82
CA ARG A 114 -3.69 -3.67 -5.67
C ARG A 114 -4.56 -4.66 -6.42
N ARG A 115 -3.96 -5.68 -7.04
CA ARG A 115 -4.68 -6.72 -7.80
C ARG A 115 -5.71 -7.43 -6.93
N ILE A 116 -5.30 -7.94 -5.76
CA ILE A 116 -6.19 -8.71 -4.88
C ILE A 116 -7.31 -7.84 -4.30
N THR A 117 -7.04 -6.56 -4.01
CA THR A 117 -8.05 -5.63 -3.50
C THR A 117 -9.08 -5.25 -4.56
N LEU A 118 -8.66 -5.10 -5.82
CA LEU A 118 -9.59 -4.85 -6.93
C LEU A 118 -10.44 -6.08 -7.28
N ASP A 119 -9.83 -7.27 -7.26
CA ASP A 119 -10.53 -8.52 -7.54
C ASP A 119 -11.52 -8.88 -6.41
N ALA A 120 -11.13 -8.65 -5.15
CA ALA A 120 -11.94 -8.83 -3.94
C ALA A 120 -12.61 -10.21 -3.79
N SER A 121 -12.17 -11.24 -4.51
CA SER A 121 -12.80 -12.57 -4.52
C SER A 121 -12.35 -13.48 -3.37
N ALA A 122 -11.16 -13.21 -2.81
CA ALA A 122 -10.56 -14.04 -1.77
C ALA A 122 -11.30 -13.95 -0.43
N TRP A 123 -11.19 -15.01 0.38
CA TRP A 123 -11.93 -15.13 1.65
C TRP A 123 -11.61 -14.05 2.67
N ARG A 124 -10.43 -13.43 2.60
CA ARG A 124 -10.05 -12.26 3.41
C ARG A 124 -10.98 -11.05 3.24
N PHE A 125 -11.82 -11.01 2.20
CA PHE A 125 -12.78 -9.93 1.97
C PHE A 125 -14.22 -10.33 2.33
N ASN A 126 -14.46 -11.60 2.67
CA ASN A 126 -15.79 -12.12 2.98
C ASN A 126 -15.78 -13.12 4.16
N LYS A 127 -15.65 -14.42 3.90
CA LYS A 127 -15.82 -15.53 4.83
C LYS A 127 -14.89 -15.49 6.05
N TYR A 128 -13.69 -14.93 5.88
CA TYR A 128 -12.66 -14.83 6.92
C TYR A 128 -12.08 -13.41 7.00
N ALA A 129 -12.93 -12.39 6.80
CA ALA A 129 -12.50 -10.99 6.81
C ALA A 129 -11.90 -10.56 8.15
N GLU A 130 -12.36 -11.13 9.26
CA GLU A 130 -11.85 -10.88 10.61
C GLU A 130 -10.37 -11.26 10.80
N ARG A 131 -9.82 -12.09 9.91
CA ARG A 131 -8.41 -12.50 9.95
C ARG A 131 -7.46 -11.56 9.21
N ALA A 132 -7.98 -10.61 8.44
CA ALA A 132 -7.16 -9.64 7.73
C ALA A 132 -6.52 -8.64 8.73
N ALA A 133 -5.22 -8.40 8.60
CA ALA A 133 -4.48 -7.51 9.49
C ALA A 133 -5.02 -6.06 9.50
N GLU A 134 -5.58 -5.61 8.38
CA GLU A 134 -6.18 -4.28 8.20
C GLU A 134 -7.44 -4.08 9.06
N GLY A 135 -8.11 -5.17 9.50
CA GLY A 135 -9.31 -5.12 10.34
C GLY A 135 -9.04 -4.97 11.83
N GLN A 136 -7.78 -5.03 12.28
CA GLN A 136 -7.41 -4.98 13.71
C GLN A 136 -7.09 -3.56 14.22
N SER A 137 -7.05 -2.55 13.35
CA SER A 137 -6.85 -1.15 13.75
C SER A 137 -8.18 -0.47 14.09
N ALA A 138 -8.68 -0.69 15.31
CA ALA A 138 -9.65 0.20 15.96
C ALA A 138 -8.95 1.46 16.51
N PRO A 139 -9.64 2.61 16.63
CA PRO A 139 -9.00 3.91 16.86
C PRO A 139 -8.42 4.00 18.28
N VAL A 140 -7.25 4.60 18.41
CA VAL A 140 -6.77 5.11 19.71
C VAL A 140 -7.65 6.30 20.07
N ALA A 141 -8.75 6.04 20.79
CA ALA A 141 -9.48 7.08 21.49
C ALA A 141 -8.67 7.44 22.75
N GLU A 142 -7.93 8.54 22.68
CA GLU A 142 -7.33 9.15 23.86
C GLU A 142 -8.44 9.60 24.81
N PRO A 143 -8.40 9.26 26.11
CA PRO A 143 -9.42 9.71 27.04
C PRO A 143 -9.35 11.24 27.18
N LEU A 144 -10.48 11.91 26.94
CA LEU A 144 -10.65 13.32 27.27
C LEU A 144 -10.27 13.57 28.75
N PRO A 145 -9.53 14.64 29.06
CA PRO A 145 -9.19 14.98 30.43
C PRO A 145 -10.47 15.22 31.23
N LYS A 146 -10.52 14.62 32.43
CA LYS A 146 -11.57 14.88 33.42
C LYS A 146 -11.31 16.27 34.01
N GLU A 147 -12.27 17.17 33.82
CA GLU A 147 -12.37 18.44 34.58
C GLU A 147 -12.57 18.17 36.08
#